data_AF-A0A2Z7AS08-F1
#
_entry.id   AF-A0A2Z7AS08-F1
#
_cell.length_a   1.000
_cell.length_b   1.000
_cell.length_c   1.000
_cell.angle_alpha   90.00
_cell.angle_beta   90.00
_cell.angle_gamma   90.00
#
_symmetry.space_group_name_H-M   'P 1'
#
loop_
_entity.id
_entity.type
_entity.pdbx_description
1 polymer ?
#
loop_
_entity_poly.entity_id
_entity_poly.type
_entity_poly.pdbx_seq_one_letter_code
_entity_poly.pdbx_strand_id
1 'polypeptide(L)' 'MALVLAIQHWRHYLLGKRFVVMTDHRSLTSLLKQRIATPDQQHWMRKLMGYEFEIR' A
#
# COMPACT_ATOMS: atom_id res chain seq x y z
N MET A 1 -4.55 9.11 0.42
CA MET A 1 -3.90 8.93 -0.91
C MET A 1 -2.37 8.98 -0.87
N ALA A 2 -1.74 9.51 0.18
CA ALA A 2 -0.27 9.64 0.26
C ALA A 2 0.51 8.33 0.10
N LEU A 3 0.04 7.23 0.70
CA LEU A 3 0.73 5.93 0.62
C LEU A 3 0.80 5.38 -0.81
N VAL A 4 -0.31 5.45 -1.53
CA VAL A 4 -0.41 4.95 -2.90
C VAL A 4 0.52 5.72 -3.83
N LEU A 5 0.59 7.04 -3.67
CA LEU A 5 1.49 7.90 -4.42
C LEU A 5 2.96 7.59 -4.10
N ALA A 6 3.29 7.35 -2.83
CA ALA A 6 4.63 6.92 -2.44
C ALA A 6 4.98 5.58 -3.12
N ILE A 7 4.12 4.57 -3.05
CA ILE A 7 4.42 3.28 -3.68
C ILE A 7 4.52 3.40 -5.20
N GLN A 8 3.70 4.24 -5.84
CA GLN A 8 3.86 4.54 -7.27
C GLN A 8 5.18 5.22 -7.59
N HIS A 9 5.60 6.19 -6.76
CA HIS A 9 6.84 6.92 -6.95
C HIS A 9 8.07 6.00 -6.82
N TRP A 10 8.02 5.06 -5.88
CA TRP A 10 9.09 4.10 -5.62
C TRP A 10 8.90 2.77 -6.36
N ARG A 11 7.96 2.69 -7.30
CA ARG A 11 7.58 1.44 -8.00
C ARG A 11 8.77 0.67 -8.56
N HIS A 12 9.71 1.37 -9.21
CA HIS A 12 10.89 0.76 -9.82
C HIS A 12 11.87 0.17 -8.80
N TYR A 13 11.89 0.67 -7.57
CA TYR A 13 12.70 0.12 -6.48
C TYR A 13 12.00 -1.00 -5.71
N LEU A 14 10.66 -0.96 -5.67
CA LEU A 14 9.84 -1.90 -4.89
C LEU A 14 9.42 -3.13 -5.71
N LEU A 15 9.50 -3.08 -7.04
CA LEU A 15 9.15 -4.20 -7.91
C LEU A 15 10.08 -5.40 -7.66
N GLY A 16 9.50 -6.53 -7.25
CA GLY A 16 10.24 -7.78 -7.04
C GLY A 16 10.99 -7.88 -5.71
N LYS A 17 10.76 -6.96 -4.76
CA LYS A 17 11.34 -7.04 -3.40
C LYS A 17 10.28 -6.89 -2.32
N ARG A 18 10.52 -7.57 -1.20
CA ARG A 18 9.76 -7.37 0.05
C ARG A 18 10.16 -6.06 0.71
N PHE A 19 9.19 -5.25 1.11
CA PHE A 19 9.47 -3.99 1.81
C PHE A 19 8.51 -3.73 2.97
N VAL A 20 8.95 -2.92 3.93
CA VAL A 20 8.14 -2.53 5.08
C VAL A 20 7.76 -1.07 4.93
N VAL A 21 6.47 -0.81 4.90
CA VAL A 21 5.89 0.54 4.99
C VAL A 21 5.75 0.88 6.46
N MET A 22 6.56 1.81 6.95
CA MET A 22 6.35 2.39 8.28
C MET A 22 5.43 3.60 8.15
N THR A 23 4.25 3.53 8.78
CA THR A 23 3.34 4.68 8.83
C THR A 23 2.90 4.92 10.27
N ASP A 24 3.18 6.11 10.76
CA ASP A 24 2.76 6.63 12.07
C ASP A 24 1.26 6.90 12.14
N HIS A 25 0.60 7.05 10.99
CA HIS A 25 -0.83 7.22 10.89
C HIS A 25 -1.60 5.91 11.12
N ARG A 26 -1.98 5.67 12.38
CA ARG A 26 -2.87 4.57 12.80
C ARG A 26 -4.17 4.48 11.99
N SER A 27 -4.73 5.61 11.57
CA SER A 27 -5.92 5.65 10.72
C SER A 27 -5.69 5.00 9.35
N LEU A 28 -4.49 5.14 8.80
CA LEU A 28 -4.08 4.57 7.51
C LEU A 28 -3.87 3.06 7.63
N THR A 29 -3.22 2.61 8.71
CA THR A 29 -3.06 1.20 9.06
C THR A 29 -4.42 0.53 9.28
N SER A 30 -5.33 1.22 9.98
CA SER A 30 -6.69 0.76 10.20
C SER A 30 -7.49 0.73 8.90
N LEU A 31 -7.40 1.72 8.03
CA LEU A 31 -8.07 1.72 6.71
C LEU A 31 -7.63 0.57 5.82
N LEU A 32 -6.33 0.29 5.77
CA LEU A 32 -5.78 -0.84 4.99
C LEU A 32 -6.17 -2.19 5.59
N LYS A 33 -6.25 -2.30 6.93
CA LYS A 33 -6.72 -3.52 7.61
C LYS A 33 -8.25 -3.70 7.58
N GLN A 34 -9.03 -2.62 7.70
CA GLN A 34 -10.46 -2.70 8.00
C GLN A 34 -11.29 -3.13 6.81
N ARG A 35 -10.98 -2.69 5.60
CA ARG A 35 -11.53 -3.21 4.35
C ARG A 35 -11.23 -2.24 3.23
N ILE A 36 -10.80 -2.82 2.12
CA ILE A 36 -10.75 -2.24 0.80
C ILE A 36 -12.21 -2.01 0.33
N ALA A 37 -12.88 -1.01 0.91
CA ALA A 37 -14.30 -0.77 0.67
C ALA A 37 -14.53 0.06 -0.60
N THR A 38 -13.55 0.87 -1.00
CA THR A 38 -13.68 1.79 -2.13
C THR A 38 -13.16 1.15 -3.42
N PRO A 39 -13.86 1.31 -4.57
CA PRO A 39 -13.41 0.78 -5.86
C PRO A 39 -12.01 1.28 -6.27
N ASP A 40 -11.65 2.51 -5.94
CA ASP A 40 -10.28 3.01 -6.14
C ASP A 40 -9.25 2.21 -5.33
N GLN A 41 -9.55 1.93 -4.05
CA GLN A 41 -8.66 1.12 -3.22
C GLN A 41 -8.51 -0.31 -3.75
N GLN A 42 -9.57 -0.91 -4.32
CA GLN A 42 -9.47 -2.22 -4.97
C GLN A 42 -8.58 -2.18 -6.21
N HIS A 43 -8.64 -1.12 -7.00
CA HIS A 43 -7.78 -0.95 -8.17
C HIS A 43 -6.30 -0.89 -7.76
N TRP A 44 -5.98 -0.11 -6.71
CA TRP A 44 -4.62 -0.07 -6.15
C TRP A 44 -4.23 -1.38 -5.49
N MET A 45 -5.13 -2.06 -4.79
CA MET A 45 -4.86 -3.39 -4.21
C MET A 45 -4.50 -4.41 -5.28
N ARG A 46 -5.17 -4.39 -6.45
CA ARG A 46 -4.80 -5.26 -7.57
C ARG A 46 -3.41 -4.92 -8.12
N LYS A 47 -3.06 -3.63 -8.21
CA LYS A 47 -1.68 -3.22 -8.55
C LYS A 47 -0.69 -3.67 -7.48
N LEU A 48 -1.08 -3.62 -6.21
CA LEU A 48 -0.27 -3.94 -5.04
C LEU A 48 -0.17 -5.46 -4.75
N MET A 49 -1.07 -6.29 -5.28
CA MET A 49 -1.02 -7.75 -5.13
C MET A 49 0.24 -8.38 -5.74
N GLY A 50 0.92 -7.68 -6.65
CA GLY A 50 2.24 -8.08 -7.16
C GLY A 50 3.42 -7.65 -6.29
N TYR A 51 3.16 -6.93 -5.20
CA TYR A 51 4.17 -6.46 -4.26
C TYR A 51 3.94 -7.13 -2.90
N GLU A 52 4.98 -7.72 -2.34
CA GLU A 52 4.95 -8.21 -0.98
C GLU A 52 5.39 -7.08 -0.05
N PHE A 53 4.45 -6.49 0.69
CA PHE A 53 4.75 -5.43 1.65
C PHE A 53 4.10 -5.70 2.99
N GLU A 54 4.79 -5.28 4.05
CA GLU A 54 4.26 -5.28 5.41
C GLU A 54 4.08 -3.84 5.89
N ILE A 55 3.02 -3.58 6.65
CA ILE A 55 2.82 -2.28 7.28
C ILE A 55 3.18 -2.41 8.76
N ARG A 56 4.11 -1.58 9.22
CA ARG A 56 4.49 -1.44 10.64
C ARG A 56 4.03 -0.11 11.21
#